data_AF-A0A1V2PDY9-F1
#
_entry.id   AF-A0A1V2PDY9-F1
#
_cell.length_a   1.000
_cell.length_b   1.000
_cell.length_c   1.000
_cell.angle_alpha   90.00
_cell.angle_beta   90.00
_cell.angle_gamma   90.00
#
_symmetry.space_group_name_H-M   'P 1'
#
loop_
_entity.id
_entity.type
_entity.pdbx_description
1 polymer ?
#
loop_
_entity_poly.entity_id
_entity_poly.type
_entity_poly.pdbx_seq_one_letter_code
_entity_poly.pdbx_strand_id
1 'polypeptide(L)'
;MSESNALGAYLRARRELVTPQQVGIPDIGVRRVPGLRREEVAMLAGISADYYLRLERGRDRKPSVQVLEAIARVLQLDDDHFAHLLTLVAEVPRRRKRRPRKQTPPAGALKLLDSLVQPAFIEDRYFDILAVNRMATALSPGLAVGGNQLRDLFLDPAEQALHPEWENVTECFVANLRQSVGSNVDDPRFIELTGELSLASARFRQLWARHEVRGQRGTPLRLDHPLVGEMVLNRERLSINGAEDLMLVVYHPDAGSSDADKLALLASAALPTSGAKTEVVRQA
;
A
#
# COMPACT_ATOMS: atom_id res chain seq x y z
N MET A 1 -14.80 19.63 16.48
CA MET A 1 -14.01 19.04 15.38
C MET A 1 -13.08 18.02 16.01
N SER A 2 -13.49 16.75 16.06
CA SER A 2 -12.75 15.74 16.82
C SER A 2 -11.42 15.46 16.12
N GLU A 3 -10.31 15.62 16.84
CA GLU A 3 -9.08 14.92 16.48
C GLU A 3 -9.43 13.45 16.20
N SER A 4 -9.15 12.99 14.98
CA SER A 4 -9.46 11.64 14.56
C SER A 4 -8.80 10.66 15.53
N ASN A 5 -9.61 9.88 16.28
CA ASN A 5 -9.10 8.85 17.17
C ASN A 5 -8.65 7.63 16.35
N ALA A 6 -7.48 7.75 15.71
CA ALA A 6 -6.93 6.70 14.85
C ALA A 6 -6.76 5.37 15.61
N LEU A 7 -6.30 5.42 16.87
CA LEU A 7 -6.20 4.26 17.75
C LEU A 7 -7.55 3.56 17.91
N GLY A 8 -8.58 4.29 18.33
CA GLY A 8 -9.88 3.65 18.58
C GLY A 8 -10.60 3.19 17.32
N ALA A 9 -10.40 3.86 16.18
CA ALA A 9 -10.87 3.38 14.88
C ALA A 9 -10.19 2.06 14.51
N TYR A 10 -8.87 1.97 14.67
CA TYR A 10 -8.10 0.75 14.45
C TYR A 10 -8.55 -0.40 15.37
N LEU A 11 -8.62 -0.16 16.68
CA LEU A 11 -9.07 -1.16 17.66
C LEU A 11 -10.48 -1.67 17.36
N ARG A 12 -11.40 -0.79 16.96
CA ARG A 12 -12.76 -1.18 16.58
C ARG A 12 -12.75 -2.10 15.36
N ALA A 13 -12.05 -1.71 14.30
CA ALA A 13 -11.97 -2.48 13.06
C ALA A 13 -11.37 -3.87 13.30
N ARG A 14 -10.24 -3.96 14.02
CA ARG A 14 -9.60 -5.24 14.35
C ARG A 14 -10.49 -6.12 15.24
N ARG A 15 -11.15 -5.53 16.25
CA ARG A 15 -12.10 -6.25 17.12
C ARG A 15 -13.26 -6.88 16.35
N GLU A 16 -13.77 -6.20 15.34
CA GLU A 16 -14.90 -6.67 14.53
C GLU A 16 -14.54 -7.83 13.58
N LEU A 17 -13.23 -8.07 13.35
CA LEU A 17 -12.74 -9.17 12.51
C LEU A 17 -12.43 -10.45 13.31
N VAL A 18 -12.17 -10.35 14.61
CA VAL A 18 -11.89 -11.52 15.46
C VAL A 18 -13.20 -12.13 15.93
N THR A 19 -13.39 -13.43 15.70
CA THR A 19 -14.57 -14.17 16.13
C THR A 19 -14.41 -14.66 17.57
N PRO A 20 -15.52 -14.86 18.31
CA PRO A 20 -15.48 -15.45 19.66
C PRO A 20 -14.77 -16.80 19.71
N GLN A 21 -15.02 -17.65 18.72
CA GLN A 21 -14.49 -19.01 18.66
C GLN A 21 -12.96 -19.01 18.50
N GLN A 22 -12.41 -18.05 17.75
CA GLN A 22 -10.97 -17.88 17.59
C GLN A 22 -10.23 -17.62 18.90
N VAL A 23 -10.93 -17.10 19.92
CA VAL A 23 -10.37 -16.81 21.26
C VAL A 23 -10.99 -17.70 22.35
N GLY A 24 -11.65 -18.79 21.97
CA GLY A 24 -12.20 -19.77 22.90
C GLY A 24 -13.47 -19.31 23.64
N ILE A 25 -14.16 -18.28 23.16
CA ILE A 25 -15.45 -17.83 23.71
C ILE A 25 -16.59 -18.55 22.98
N PRO A 26 -17.48 -19.25 23.71
CA PRO A 26 -18.70 -19.81 23.13
C PRO A 26 -19.61 -18.70 22.60
N ASP A 27 -20.11 -18.85 21.37
CA ASP A 27 -21.04 -17.88 20.80
C ASP A 27 -22.48 -18.26 21.14
N ILE A 28 -23.00 -17.63 22.20
CA ILE A 28 -24.31 -17.93 22.76
C ILE A 28 -25.26 -16.73 22.58
N GLY A 29 -26.42 -16.98 21.95
CA GLY A 29 -27.52 -16.02 21.79
C GLY A 29 -27.43 -15.12 20.56
N VAL A 30 -28.26 -14.07 20.51
CA VAL A 30 -28.31 -13.13 19.38
C VAL A 30 -27.20 -12.09 19.52
N ARG A 31 -26.22 -12.13 18.60
CA ARG A 31 -25.09 -11.19 18.56
C ARG A 31 -25.39 -10.00 17.63
N ARG A 32 -25.10 -8.78 18.11
CA ARG A 32 -25.31 -7.52 17.35
C ARG A 32 -24.06 -6.97 16.68
N VAL A 33 -22.90 -7.56 16.95
CA VAL A 33 -21.60 -7.16 16.38
C VAL A 33 -20.99 -8.37 15.66
N PRO A 34 -20.32 -8.18 14.51
CA PRO A 34 -19.82 -9.31 13.73
C PRO A 34 -18.70 -10.10 14.46
N GLY A 35 -17.85 -9.41 15.22
CA GLY A 35 -16.73 -10.00 15.96
C GLY A 35 -16.89 -9.92 17.49
N LEU A 36 -15.78 -9.73 18.18
CA LEU A 36 -15.73 -9.63 19.64
C LEU A 36 -16.48 -8.41 20.18
N ARG A 37 -17.13 -8.57 21.33
CA ARG A 37 -17.68 -7.47 22.13
C ARG A 37 -16.55 -6.76 22.86
N ARG A 38 -16.77 -5.50 23.23
CA ARG A 38 -15.79 -4.73 24.04
C ARG A 38 -15.49 -5.41 25.37
N GLU A 39 -16.53 -5.96 25.99
CA GLU A 39 -16.45 -6.70 27.26
C GLU A 39 -15.60 -7.97 27.10
N GLU A 40 -15.77 -8.71 26.00
CA GLU A 40 -15.00 -9.92 25.70
C GLU A 40 -13.51 -9.59 25.53
N VAL A 41 -13.18 -8.53 24.78
CA VAL A 41 -11.78 -8.08 24.63
C VAL A 41 -11.19 -7.66 25.97
N ALA A 42 -11.91 -6.84 26.73
CA ALA A 42 -11.43 -6.32 28.00
C ALA A 42 -11.16 -7.44 29.01
N MET A 43 -12.08 -8.40 29.12
CA MET A 43 -11.93 -9.60 29.94
C MET A 43 -10.68 -10.40 29.57
N LEU A 44 -10.50 -10.72 28.29
CA LEU A 44 -9.35 -11.50 27.83
C LEU A 44 -8.01 -10.75 27.95
N ALA A 45 -8.04 -9.42 27.82
CA ALA A 45 -6.85 -8.56 27.96
C ALA A 45 -6.53 -8.21 29.42
N GLY A 46 -7.37 -8.61 30.39
CA GLY A 46 -7.16 -8.32 31.81
C GLY A 46 -7.33 -6.84 32.16
N ILE A 47 -8.20 -6.12 31.44
CA ILE A 47 -8.50 -4.69 31.65
C ILE A 47 -9.99 -4.46 31.87
N SER A 48 -10.38 -3.27 32.37
CA SER A 48 -11.80 -2.97 32.54
C SER A 48 -12.48 -2.64 31.20
N ALA A 49 -13.74 -3.06 31.04
CA ALA A 49 -14.54 -2.77 29.84
C ALA A 49 -14.70 -1.26 29.60
N ASP A 50 -14.82 -0.48 30.67
CA ASP A 50 -14.89 0.98 30.62
C ASP A 50 -13.56 1.60 30.14
N TYR A 51 -12.42 1.05 30.54
CA TYR A 51 -11.12 1.49 30.01
C TYR A 51 -10.97 1.20 28.52
N TYR A 52 -11.31 -0.02 28.06
CA TYR A 52 -11.29 -0.34 26.63
C TYR A 52 -12.24 0.55 25.82
N LEU A 53 -13.42 0.86 26.35
CA LEU A 53 -14.36 1.80 25.75
C LEU A 53 -13.77 3.21 25.63
N ARG A 54 -13.03 3.68 26.63
CA ARG A 54 -12.35 4.99 26.58
C ARG A 54 -11.25 5.03 25.53
N LEU A 55 -10.51 3.94 25.32
CA LEU A 55 -9.55 3.81 24.21
C LEU A 55 -10.25 3.92 22.85
N GLU A 56 -11.32 3.14 22.62
CA GLU A 56 -12.10 3.20 21.37
C GLU A 56 -12.74 4.59 21.11
N ARG A 57 -13.09 5.32 22.17
CA ARG A 57 -13.67 6.68 22.09
C ARG A 57 -12.63 7.80 22.08
N GLY A 58 -11.35 7.48 22.31
CA GLY A 58 -10.25 8.44 22.26
C GLY A 58 -10.20 9.35 23.48
N ARG A 59 -10.87 8.94 24.57
CA ARG A 59 -10.83 9.59 25.88
C ARG A 59 -9.56 9.21 26.64
N ASP A 60 -9.03 8.02 26.39
CA ASP A 60 -7.69 7.61 26.78
C ASP A 60 -6.83 7.40 25.53
N ARG A 61 -5.61 7.96 25.52
CA ARG A 61 -4.72 7.95 24.35
C ARG A 61 -3.31 7.44 24.62
N LYS A 62 -3.00 7.16 25.90
CA LYS A 62 -1.68 6.71 26.35
C LYS A 62 -1.78 5.39 27.13
N PRO A 63 -2.28 4.30 26.53
CA PRO A 63 -2.17 2.99 27.15
C PRO A 63 -0.70 2.60 27.31
N SER A 64 -0.38 1.81 28.34
CA SER A 64 0.97 1.26 28.49
C SER A 64 1.26 0.23 27.40
N VAL A 65 2.54 -0.01 27.11
CA VAL A 65 2.96 -1.05 26.15
C VAL A 65 2.40 -2.42 26.56
N GLN A 66 2.42 -2.75 27.84
CA GLN A 66 1.85 -3.99 28.36
C GLN A 66 0.34 -4.15 28.06
N VAL A 67 -0.43 -3.06 28.16
CA VAL A 67 -1.85 -3.07 27.77
C VAL A 67 -2.00 -3.29 26.27
N LEU A 68 -1.16 -2.64 25.46
CA LEU A 68 -1.19 -2.83 24.00
C LEU A 68 -0.82 -4.24 23.59
N GLU A 69 0.18 -4.86 24.23
CA GLU A 69 0.54 -6.26 24.01
C GLU A 69 -0.62 -7.21 24.37
N ALA A 70 -1.29 -6.96 25.50
CA ALA A 70 -2.45 -7.75 25.90
C ALA A 70 -3.59 -7.64 24.89
N ILE A 71 -3.91 -6.43 24.44
CA ILE A 71 -4.92 -6.20 23.41
C ILE A 71 -4.49 -6.85 22.08
N ALA A 72 -3.24 -6.72 21.68
CA ALA A 72 -2.72 -7.29 20.44
C ALA A 72 -2.83 -8.81 20.41
N ARG A 73 -2.51 -9.49 21.53
CA ARG A 73 -2.70 -10.95 21.67
C ARG A 73 -4.16 -11.37 21.51
N VAL A 74 -5.09 -10.65 22.17
CA VAL A 74 -6.52 -10.96 22.09
C VAL A 74 -7.06 -10.74 20.68
N LEU A 75 -6.60 -9.68 20.02
CA LEU A 75 -7.01 -9.33 18.66
C LEU A 75 -6.21 -10.08 17.58
N GLN A 76 -5.37 -11.05 17.96
CA GLN A 76 -4.53 -11.85 17.07
C GLN A 76 -3.73 -11.01 16.08
N LEU A 77 -3.19 -9.88 16.55
CA LEU A 77 -2.37 -8.99 15.76
C LEU A 77 -0.98 -9.61 15.58
N ASP A 78 -0.52 -9.69 14.34
CA ASP A 78 0.86 -10.05 14.01
C ASP A 78 1.84 -8.90 14.32
N ASP A 79 3.12 -9.14 14.07
CA ASP A 79 4.18 -8.16 14.34
C ASP A 79 4.00 -6.85 13.57
N ASP A 80 3.50 -6.90 12.34
CA ASP A 80 3.26 -5.72 11.50
C ASP A 80 2.10 -4.88 12.09
N HIS A 81 1.03 -5.53 12.51
CA HIS A 81 -0.10 -4.90 13.19
C HIS A 81 0.31 -4.32 14.56
N PHE A 82 1.12 -5.04 15.34
CA PHE A 82 1.59 -4.57 16.63
C PHE A 82 2.53 -3.38 16.51
N ALA A 83 3.46 -3.41 15.55
CA ALA A 83 4.31 -2.27 15.23
C ALA A 83 3.48 -1.04 14.84
N HIS A 84 2.46 -1.22 13.99
CA HIS A 84 1.54 -0.13 13.64
C HIS A 84 0.79 0.40 14.85
N LEU A 85 0.25 -0.47 15.71
CA LEU A 85 -0.44 -0.08 16.93
C LEU A 85 0.44 0.80 17.84
N LEU A 86 1.73 0.47 17.97
CA LEU A 86 2.69 1.29 18.70
C LEU A 86 2.88 2.67 18.04
N THR A 87 2.88 2.77 16.71
CA THR A 87 2.97 4.07 16.02
C THR A 87 1.76 4.97 16.26
N LEU A 88 0.57 4.39 16.48
CA LEU A 88 -0.67 5.13 16.72
C LEU A 88 -0.71 5.77 18.11
N VAL A 89 0.00 5.21 19.09
CA VAL A 89 0.10 5.74 20.46
C VAL A 89 1.34 6.59 20.69
N ALA A 90 2.36 6.43 19.83
CA ALA A 90 3.60 7.18 19.94
C ALA A 90 3.29 8.68 19.82
N GLU A 91 3.74 9.45 20.81
CA GLU A 91 3.79 10.91 20.71
C GLU A 91 4.90 11.29 19.74
N VAL A 92 4.71 11.02 18.46
CA VAL A 92 5.59 11.55 17.42
C VAL A 92 5.34 13.05 17.44
N PRO A 93 6.36 13.90 17.72
CA PRO A 93 6.21 15.34 17.59
C PRO A 93 5.62 15.57 16.21
N ARG A 94 4.43 16.17 16.11
CA ARG A 94 3.78 16.50 14.83
C ARG A 94 4.85 17.16 13.98
N ARG A 95 5.49 16.42 13.06
CA ARG A 95 6.59 16.92 12.23
C ARG A 95 5.98 18.15 11.57
N ARG A 96 6.45 19.32 12.00
CA ARG A 96 5.85 20.64 11.73
C ARG A 96 5.43 20.63 10.27
N LYS A 97 4.10 20.63 9.98
CA LYS A 97 3.50 20.40 8.65
C LYS A 97 4.42 21.01 7.58
N ARG A 98 5.34 20.22 7.05
CA ARG A 98 6.21 20.69 5.97
C ARG A 98 5.23 20.80 4.83
N ARG A 99 5.08 22.00 4.26
CA ARG A 99 4.32 22.17 3.01
C ARG A 99 4.73 21.02 2.09
N PRO A 100 3.78 20.33 1.44
CA PRO A 100 4.12 19.29 0.48
C PRO A 100 5.04 19.93 -0.57
N ARG A 101 6.34 19.66 -0.42
CA ARG A 101 7.32 20.02 -1.42
C ARG A 101 7.11 18.95 -2.47
N LYS A 102 6.85 19.34 -3.72
CA LYS A 102 6.95 18.40 -4.85
C LYS A 102 8.27 17.67 -4.66
N GLN A 103 8.18 16.38 -4.33
CA GLN A 103 9.37 15.59 -4.11
C GLN A 103 10.02 15.45 -5.48
N THR A 104 11.30 15.72 -5.56
CA THR A 104 12.05 15.55 -6.80
C THR A 104 13.00 14.40 -6.55
N PRO A 105 12.94 13.32 -7.36
CA PRO A 105 13.90 12.25 -7.26
C PRO A 105 15.33 12.79 -7.33
N PRO A 106 16.24 12.36 -6.44
CA PRO A 106 17.64 12.78 -6.49
C PRO A 106 18.27 12.45 -7.85
N ALA A 107 19.15 13.31 -8.34
CA ALA A 107 19.78 13.12 -9.66
C ALA A 107 20.53 11.78 -9.80
N GLY A 108 21.14 11.27 -8.73
CA GLY A 108 21.77 9.95 -8.72
C GLY A 108 20.76 8.81 -8.91
N ALA A 109 19.57 8.92 -8.31
CA ALA A 109 18.51 7.94 -8.47
C ALA A 109 17.93 7.94 -9.89
N LEU A 110 17.79 9.13 -10.50
CA LEU A 110 17.39 9.25 -11.91
C LEU A 110 18.42 8.59 -12.86
N LYS A 111 19.72 8.84 -12.65
CA LYS A 111 20.78 8.18 -13.43
C LYS A 111 20.77 6.66 -13.27
N LEU A 112 20.53 6.17 -12.06
CA LEU A 112 20.40 4.72 -11.81
C LEU A 112 19.18 4.17 -12.55
N LEU A 113 18.01 4.83 -12.42
CA LEU A 113 16.77 4.45 -13.09
C LEU A 113 16.96 4.32 -14.61
N ASP A 114 17.63 5.30 -15.23
CA ASP A 114 17.90 5.31 -16.68
C ASP A 114 18.86 4.20 -17.11
N SER A 115 19.72 3.71 -16.21
CA SER A 115 20.67 2.63 -16.48
C SER A 115 20.08 1.23 -16.36
N LEU A 116 18.91 1.09 -15.71
CA LEU A 116 18.26 -0.21 -15.51
C LEU A 116 17.60 -0.69 -16.80
N VAL A 117 17.86 -1.95 -17.16
CA VAL A 117 17.20 -2.64 -18.27
C VAL A 117 15.83 -3.16 -17.85
N GLN A 118 15.70 -3.54 -16.58
CA GLN A 118 14.47 -4.03 -15.96
C GLN A 118 13.40 -2.92 -15.88
N PRO A 119 12.09 -3.26 -15.94
CA PRO A 119 11.03 -2.30 -15.63
C PRO A 119 11.24 -1.68 -14.25
N ALA A 120 11.40 -0.35 -14.21
CA ALA A 120 11.66 0.37 -12.99
C ALA A 120 11.03 1.76 -12.99
N PHE A 121 10.68 2.23 -11.79
CA PHE A 121 10.14 3.57 -11.57
C PHE A 121 10.41 4.03 -10.14
N ILE A 122 10.27 5.34 -9.91
CA ILE A 122 10.37 5.95 -8.60
C ILE A 122 9.00 6.45 -8.22
N GLU A 123 8.52 6.02 -7.06
CA GLU A 123 7.26 6.46 -6.48
C GLU A 123 7.43 7.05 -5.09
N ASP A 124 6.46 7.84 -4.65
CA ASP A 124 6.39 8.29 -3.27
C ASP A 124 5.60 7.31 -2.38
N ARG A 125 5.48 7.69 -1.11
CA ARG A 125 4.74 6.95 -0.08
C ARG A 125 3.26 6.71 -0.42
N TYR A 126 2.67 7.49 -1.34
CA TYR A 126 1.27 7.44 -1.76
C TYR A 126 1.10 6.74 -3.12
N PHE A 127 2.15 6.13 -3.64
CA PHE A 127 2.19 5.48 -4.95
C PHE A 127 2.06 6.44 -6.13
N ASP A 128 2.32 7.74 -5.92
CA ASP A 128 2.46 8.69 -7.03
C ASP A 128 3.76 8.43 -7.76
N ILE A 129 3.73 8.35 -9.09
CA ILE A 129 4.90 8.03 -9.92
C ILE A 129 5.62 9.33 -10.32
N LEU A 130 6.89 9.44 -9.92
CA LEU A 130 7.71 10.65 -10.12
C LEU A 130 8.72 10.52 -11.25
N ALA A 131 9.17 9.30 -11.53
CA ALA A 131 10.05 8.99 -12.64
C ALA A 131 9.81 7.54 -13.07
N VAL A 132 9.95 7.25 -14.35
CA VAL A 132 9.73 5.90 -14.90
C VAL A 132 10.72 5.64 -16.02
N ASN A 133 11.25 4.43 -16.09
CA ASN A 133 12.02 4.03 -17.26
C ASN A 133 11.09 3.48 -18.35
N ARG A 134 11.60 3.43 -19.57
CA ARG A 134 10.83 2.96 -20.72
C ARG A 134 10.25 1.55 -20.52
N MET A 135 11.01 0.67 -19.88
CA MET A 135 10.62 -0.72 -19.73
C MET A 135 9.44 -0.89 -18.76
N ALA A 136 9.30 -0.02 -17.76
CA ALA A 136 8.12 0.04 -16.91
C ALA A 136 6.87 0.50 -17.68
N THR A 137 6.98 1.55 -18.51
CA THR A 137 5.86 1.96 -19.37
C THR A 137 5.47 0.89 -20.39
N ALA A 138 6.44 0.09 -20.86
CA ALA A 138 6.17 -1.05 -21.74
C ALA A 138 5.45 -2.20 -21.01
N LEU A 139 5.73 -2.39 -19.71
CA LEU A 139 5.09 -3.41 -18.87
C LEU A 139 3.65 -3.04 -18.48
N SER A 140 3.43 -1.78 -18.11
CA SER A 140 2.10 -1.22 -17.89
C SER A 140 2.10 0.24 -18.36
N PRO A 141 1.24 0.62 -19.33
CA PRO A 141 1.10 2.00 -19.76
C PRO A 141 0.69 2.98 -18.64
N GLY A 142 0.05 2.48 -17.57
CA GLY A 142 -0.30 3.26 -16.39
C GLY A 142 0.92 3.67 -15.55
N LEU A 143 2.05 2.98 -15.70
CA LEU A 143 3.33 3.40 -15.13
C LEU A 143 3.90 4.59 -15.90
N ALA A 144 3.34 5.76 -15.60
CA ALA A 144 3.66 7.04 -16.23
C ALA A 144 3.85 8.13 -15.17
N VAL A 145 4.74 9.09 -15.46
CA VAL A 145 4.97 10.23 -14.55
C VAL A 145 3.68 11.01 -14.33
N GLY A 146 3.34 11.26 -13.07
CA GLY A 146 2.10 11.92 -12.67
C GLY A 146 0.89 10.98 -12.51
N GLY A 147 1.04 9.70 -12.88
CA GLY A 147 0.10 8.63 -12.55
C GLY A 147 0.21 8.19 -11.09
N ASN A 148 -0.74 7.35 -10.66
CA ASN A 148 -0.77 6.79 -9.31
C ASN A 148 -1.17 5.31 -9.38
N GLN A 149 -0.29 4.40 -8.97
CA GLN A 149 -0.55 2.96 -9.12
C GLN A 149 -1.82 2.52 -8.40
N LEU A 150 -2.13 3.10 -7.25
CA LEU A 150 -3.32 2.74 -6.49
C LEU A 150 -4.59 3.18 -7.22
N ARG A 151 -4.56 4.37 -7.84
CA ARG A 151 -5.65 4.84 -8.70
C ARG A 151 -5.88 3.89 -9.86
N ASP A 152 -4.82 3.56 -10.59
CA ASP A 152 -4.92 2.74 -11.80
C ASP A 152 -5.39 1.32 -11.44
N LEU A 153 -4.80 0.70 -10.40
CA LEU A 153 -5.18 -0.62 -9.93
C LEU A 153 -6.67 -0.72 -9.55
N PHE A 154 -7.28 0.33 -9.00
CA PHE A 154 -8.67 0.30 -8.57
C PHE A 154 -9.67 0.83 -9.62
N LEU A 155 -9.23 1.68 -10.55
CA LEU A 155 -10.13 2.44 -11.43
C LEU A 155 -9.90 2.21 -12.92
N ASP A 156 -8.76 1.66 -13.34
CA ASP A 156 -8.46 1.35 -14.75
C ASP A 156 -8.71 -0.15 -15.04
N PRO A 157 -9.72 -0.50 -15.86
CA PRO A 157 -9.98 -1.88 -16.25
C PRO A 157 -8.81 -2.57 -16.97
N ALA A 158 -7.96 -1.83 -17.70
CA ALA A 158 -6.81 -2.40 -18.39
C ALA A 158 -5.74 -2.83 -17.38
N GLU A 159 -5.50 -2.02 -16.35
CA GLU A 159 -4.60 -2.38 -15.26
C GLU A 159 -5.18 -3.56 -14.45
N GLN A 160 -6.49 -3.58 -14.20
CA GLN A 160 -7.13 -4.73 -13.54
C GLN A 160 -6.95 -6.04 -14.31
N ALA A 161 -7.13 -6.00 -15.64
CA ALA A 161 -6.94 -7.17 -16.50
C ALA A 161 -5.47 -7.64 -16.53
N LEU A 162 -4.51 -6.74 -16.32
CA LEU A 162 -3.10 -7.08 -16.25
C LEU A 162 -2.75 -7.93 -15.01
N HIS A 163 -3.55 -7.90 -13.94
CA HIS A 163 -3.30 -8.64 -12.70
C HIS A 163 -4.31 -9.79 -12.52
N PRO A 164 -4.01 -11.04 -12.91
CA PRO A 164 -4.90 -12.19 -12.69
C PRO A 164 -5.28 -12.40 -11.21
N GLU A 165 -4.40 -11.99 -10.30
CA GLU A 165 -4.60 -12.06 -8.84
C GLU A 165 -4.96 -10.68 -8.27
N TRP A 166 -5.72 -9.87 -9.03
CA TRP A 166 -6.08 -8.49 -8.70
C TRP A 166 -6.59 -8.32 -7.26
N GLU A 167 -7.39 -9.27 -6.78
CA GLU A 167 -7.89 -9.23 -5.41
C GLU A 167 -6.76 -9.24 -4.37
N ASN A 168 -5.76 -10.10 -4.54
CA ASN A 168 -4.63 -10.21 -3.62
C ASN A 168 -3.72 -8.98 -3.71
N VAL A 169 -3.50 -8.47 -4.93
CA VAL A 169 -2.67 -7.27 -5.17
C VAL A 169 -3.28 -6.05 -4.50
N THR A 170 -4.58 -5.82 -4.70
CA THR A 170 -5.29 -4.69 -4.07
C THR A 170 -5.30 -4.75 -2.54
N GLU A 171 -5.42 -5.93 -1.95
CA GLU A 171 -5.29 -6.11 -0.50
C GLU A 171 -3.91 -5.69 0.01
N CYS A 172 -2.85 -6.14 -0.67
CA CYS A 172 -1.49 -5.78 -0.32
C CYS A 172 -1.24 -4.26 -0.45
N PHE A 173 -1.68 -3.63 -1.55
CA PHE A 173 -1.49 -2.20 -1.77
C PHE A 173 -2.24 -1.33 -0.75
N VAL A 174 -3.47 -1.71 -0.37
CA VAL A 174 -4.25 -0.99 0.66
C VAL A 174 -3.58 -1.10 2.03
N ALA A 175 -3.10 -2.29 2.40
CA ALA A 175 -2.38 -2.49 3.65
C ALA A 175 -1.08 -1.67 3.70
N ASN A 176 -0.34 -1.61 2.59
CA ASN A 176 0.87 -0.80 2.45
C ASN A 176 0.59 0.70 2.55
N LEU A 177 -0.47 1.21 1.93
CA LEU A 177 -0.88 2.62 2.06
C LEU A 177 -1.10 2.98 3.52
N ARG A 178 -1.80 2.13 4.28
CA ARG A 178 -2.08 2.37 5.70
C ARG A 178 -0.81 2.37 6.54
N GLN A 179 0.12 1.46 6.26
CA GLN A 179 1.42 1.43 6.93
C GLN A 179 2.22 2.72 6.65
N SER A 180 2.27 3.12 5.38
CA SER A 180 3.00 4.30 4.88
C SER A 180 2.56 5.62 5.53
N VAL A 181 1.26 5.77 5.78
CA VAL A 181 0.69 6.96 6.40
C VAL A 181 1.01 7.01 7.89
N GLY A 182 1.03 5.85 8.57
CA GLY A 182 1.28 5.76 10.00
C GLY A 182 0.34 6.68 10.79
N SER A 183 0.92 7.62 11.53
CA SER A 183 0.18 8.63 12.31
C SER A 183 -0.11 9.93 11.55
N ASN A 184 0.38 10.11 10.32
CA ASN A 184 0.18 11.31 9.51
C ASN A 184 -1.15 11.31 8.73
N VAL A 185 -2.25 11.08 9.45
CA VAL A 185 -3.61 10.96 8.88
C VAL A 185 -4.20 12.28 8.37
N ASP A 186 -3.58 13.41 8.69
CA ASP A 186 -4.03 14.75 8.29
C ASP A 186 -3.34 15.26 7.00
N ASP A 187 -2.59 14.39 6.29
CA ASP A 187 -1.95 14.75 5.04
C ASP A 187 -3.02 14.98 3.93
N PRO A 188 -3.04 16.16 3.28
CA PRO A 188 -4.01 16.46 2.23
C PRO A 188 -4.01 15.45 1.08
N ARG A 189 -2.83 14.97 0.65
CA ARG A 189 -2.72 14.03 -0.47
C ARG A 189 -3.32 12.67 -0.10
N PHE A 190 -3.09 12.24 1.13
CA PHE A 190 -3.70 11.03 1.67
C PHE A 190 -5.23 11.13 1.74
N ILE A 191 -5.75 12.24 2.25
CA ILE A 191 -7.19 12.49 2.36
C ILE A 191 -7.84 12.50 0.97
N GLU A 192 -7.21 13.16 0.00
CA GLU A 192 -7.66 13.20 -1.39
C GLU A 192 -7.72 11.80 -2.00
N LEU A 193 -6.61 11.05 -1.97
CA LEU A 193 -6.51 9.72 -2.59
C LEU A 193 -7.51 8.74 -1.95
N THR A 194 -7.55 8.68 -0.62
CA THR A 194 -8.47 7.76 0.09
C THR A 194 -9.93 8.16 -0.09
N GLY A 195 -10.23 9.47 -0.14
CA GLY A 195 -11.57 9.98 -0.40
C GLY A 195 -12.05 9.62 -1.79
N GLU A 196 -11.23 9.86 -2.81
CA GLU A 196 -11.53 9.48 -4.19
C GLU A 196 -11.78 7.98 -4.33
N LEU A 197 -10.83 7.14 -3.89
CA LEU A 197 -10.94 5.70 -4.02
C LEU A 197 -12.12 5.14 -3.23
N SER A 198 -12.43 5.73 -2.07
CA SER A 198 -13.61 5.37 -1.29
C SER A 198 -14.91 5.72 -2.01
N LEU A 199 -14.98 6.80 -2.79
CA LEU A 199 -16.17 7.12 -3.58
C LEU A 199 -16.30 6.20 -4.79
N ALA A 200 -15.20 6.00 -5.50
CA ALA A 200 -15.18 5.34 -6.80
C ALA A 200 -15.14 3.80 -6.75
N SER A 201 -14.61 3.19 -5.67
CA SER A 201 -14.44 1.73 -5.59
C SER A 201 -15.05 1.10 -4.33
N ALA A 202 -16.06 0.24 -4.53
CA ALA A 202 -16.66 -0.54 -3.44
C ALA A 202 -15.65 -1.49 -2.79
N ARG A 203 -14.76 -2.08 -3.59
CA ARG A 203 -13.69 -2.95 -3.11
C ARG A 203 -12.74 -2.16 -2.21
N PHE A 204 -12.28 -0.99 -2.64
CA PHE A 204 -11.42 -0.15 -1.81
C PHE A 204 -12.08 0.16 -0.46
N ARG A 205 -13.36 0.56 -0.45
CA ARG A 205 -14.09 0.80 0.81
C ARG A 205 -14.07 -0.40 1.76
N GLN A 206 -14.30 -1.60 1.23
CA GLN A 206 -14.29 -2.83 2.02
C GLN A 206 -12.90 -3.11 2.61
N LEU A 207 -11.86 -3.03 1.78
CA LEU A 207 -10.48 -3.27 2.23
C LEU A 207 -10.02 -2.21 3.23
N TRP A 208 -10.34 -0.94 2.96
CA TRP A 208 -10.01 0.17 3.84
C TRP A 208 -10.62 0.00 5.23
N ALA A 209 -11.89 -0.45 5.30
CA ALA A 209 -12.60 -0.68 6.56
C ALA A 209 -12.02 -1.81 7.43
N ARG A 210 -11.25 -2.75 6.85
CA ARG A 210 -10.60 -3.85 7.61
C ARG A 210 -9.40 -3.39 8.44
N HIS A 211 -8.85 -2.21 8.15
CA HIS A 211 -7.65 -1.70 8.80
C HIS A 211 -6.46 -2.67 8.79
N GLU A 212 -6.37 -3.52 7.76
CA GLU A 212 -5.21 -4.39 7.55
C GLU A 212 -3.94 -3.55 7.40
N VAL A 213 -2.87 -4.03 8.03
CA VAL A 213 -1.53 -3.47 7.88
C VAL A 213 -0.58 -4.62 7.64
N ARG A 214 0.27 -4.50 6.63
CA ARG A 214 1.24 -5.52 6.27
C ARG A 214 2.48 -4.83 5.76
N GLY A 215 3.65 -5.27 6.22
CA GLY A 215 4.92 -4.87 5.66
C GLY A 215 5.05 -5.36 4.22
N GLN A 216 5.48 -4.49 3.31
CA GLN A 216 5.76 -4.91 1.96
C GLN A 216 7.00 -5.82 1.94
N ARG A 217 6.77 -7.13 1.78
CA ARG A 217 7.83 -8.10 1.50
C ARG A 217 7.79 -8.42 0.01
N GLY A 218 8.96 -8.46 -0.64
CA GLY A 218 9.09 -8.80 -2.06
C GLY A 218 8.30 -10.08 -2.34
N THR A 219 7.19 -9.93 -3.04
CA THR A 219 6.30 -11.03 -3.40
C THR A 219 6.27 -11.07 -4.92
N PRO A 220 6.43 -12.24 -5.54
CA PRO A 220 6.28 -12.37 -6.97
C PRO A 220 4.91 -11.86 -7.40
N LEU A 221 4.89 -11.04 -8.44
CA LEU A 221 3.70 -10.46 -9.05
C LEU A 221 3.39 -11.24 -10.33
N ARG A 222 2.19 -11.80 -10.40
CA ARG A 222 1.66 -12.43 -11.61
C ARG A 222 0.99 -11.38 -12.47
N LEU A 223 1.40 -11.33 -13.73
CA LEU A 223 0.88 -10.41 -14.73
C LEU A 223 0.37 -11.21 -15.92
N ASP A 224 -0.72 -10.79 -16.56
CA ASP A 224 -1.16 -11.27 -17.87
C ASP A 224 -1.04 -10.16 -18.91
N HIS A 225 0.13 -10.10 -19.56
CA HIS A 225 0.48 -8.99 -20.43
C HIS A 225 -0.05 -9.24 -21.86
N PRO A 226 -0.77 -8.29 -22.49
CA PRO A 226 -1.46 -8.52 -23.76
C PRO A 226 -0.56 -8.94 -24.94
N LEU A 227 0.73 -8.60 -24.90
CA LEU A 227 1.68 -8.95 -25.97
C LEU A 227 2.45 -10.25 -25.75
N VAL A 228 2.64 -10.67 -24.49
CA VAL A 228 3.56 -11.77 -24.14
C VAL A 228 2.95 -12.79 -23.17
N GLY A 229 1.67 -12.62 -22.84
CA GLY A 229 0.87 -13.48 -21.97
C GLY A 229 1.28 -13.40 -20.50
N GLU A 230 0.91 -14.44 -19.77
CA GLU A 230 1.20 -14.59 -18.35
C GLU A 230 2.71 -14.57 -18.06
N MET A 231 3.15 -13.86 -17.02
CA MET A 231 4.51 -13.90 -16.50
C MET A 231 4.55 -13.65 -15.00
N VAL A 232 5.60 -14.12 -14.34
CA VAL A 232 5.84 -13.85 -12.92
C VAL A 232 7.08 -12.98 -12.78
N LEU A 233 6.94 -11.82 -12.14
CA LEU A 233 8.04 -10.90 -11.87
C LEU A 233 8.19 -10.69 -10.36
N ASN A 234 9.40 -10.84 -9.85
CA ASN A 234 9.75 -10.37 -8.51
C ASN A 234 9.66 -8.85 -8.47
N ARG A 235 9.13 -8.31 -7.37
CA ARG A 235 8.95 -6.87 -7.17
C ARG A 235 9.77 -6.41 -5.97
N GLU A 236 10.82 -5.66 -6.25
CA GLU A 236 11.71 -5.08 -5.24
C GLU A 236 11.38 -3.62 -4.98
N ARG A 237 11.44 -3.22 -3.69
CA ARG A 237 11.27 -1.83 -3.26
C ARG A 237 12.47 -1.38 -2.45
N LEU A 238 13.16 -0.38 -2.95
CA LEU A 238 14.41 0.10 -2.39
C LEU A 238 14.26 1.56 -1.96
N SER A 239 14.47 1.84 -0.68
CA SER A 239 14.43 3.22 -0.17
C SER A 239 15.62 4.02 -0.72
N ILE A 240 15.35 5.27 -1.12
CA ILE A 240 16.40 6.16 -1.62
C ILE A 240 16.97 6.97 -0.45
N ASN A 241 18.25 6.75 -0.13
CA ASN A 241 18.90 7.47 0.95
C ASN A 241 18.88 9.00 0.69
N GLY A 242 18.54 9.78 1.71
CA GLY A 242 18.34 11.23 1.61
C GLY A 242 16.98 11.66 1.03
N ALA A 243 16.14 10.72 0.60
CA ALA A 243 14.77 10.94 0.16
C ALA A 243 13.85 9.87 0.78
N GLU A 244 13.67 9.94 2.11
CA GLU A 244 13.02 8.93 2.97
C GLU A 244 11.61 8.50 2.52
N ASP A 245 10.92 9.34 1.75
CA ASP A 245 9.56 9.07 1.26
C ASP A 245 9.52 8.51 -0.17
N LEU A 246 10.67 8.38 -0.83
CA LEU A 246 10.80 7.90 -2.19
C LEU A 246 11.34 6.47 -2.23
N MET A 247 10.73 5.67 -3.08
CA MET A 247 11.07 4.27 -3.31
C MET A 247 11.40 4.06 -4.78
N LEU A 248 12.55 3.45 -5.06
CA LEU A 248 12.81 2.84 -6.36
C LEU A 248 12.14 1.46 -6.37
N VAL A 249 11.25 1.24 -7.33
CA VAL A 249 10.58 -0.05 -7.55
C VAL A 249 11.19 -0.68 -8.79
N VAL A 250 11.57 -1.96 -8.70
CA VAL A 250 12.13 -2.72 -9.81
C VAL A 250 11.38 -4.04 -9.94
N TYR A 251 10.93 -4.34 -11.16
CA TYR A 251 10.38 -5.65 -11.51
C TYR A 251 11.45 -6.48 -12.21
N HIS A 252 11.68 -7.72 -11.78
CA HIS A 252 12.62 -8.59 -12.47
C HIS A 252 12.17 -10.06 -12.46
N PRO A 253 12.45 -10.82 -13.52
CA PRO A 253 12.24 -12.25 -13.54
C PRO A 253 13.40 -12.96 -12.83
N ASP A 254 13.24 -14.25 -12.56
CA ASP A 254 14.37 -15.09 -12.18
C ASP A 254 15.31 -15.27 -13.38
N ALA A 255 16.62 -15.25 -13.12
CA ALA A 255 17.62 -15.35 -14.18
C ALA A 255 17.52 -16.70 -14.92
N GLY A 256 17.47 -16.65 -16.26
CA GLY A 256 17.34 -17.83 -17.12
C GLY A 256 15.96 -18.47 -17.16
N SER A 257 14.94 -17.84 -16.58
CA SER A 257 13.55 -18.30 -16.66
C SER A 257 12.88 -17.94 -17.98
N SER A 258 11.79 -18.62 -18.33
CA SER A 258 10.95 -18.26 -19.48
C SER A 258 10.35 -16.85 -19.35
N ASP A 259 10.19 -16.35 -18.13
CA ASP A 259 9.68 -15.01 -17.89
C ASP A 259 10.75 -13.94 -18.19
N ALA A 260 12.04 -14.29 -18.08
CA ALA A 260 13.12 -13.46 -18.60
C ALA A 260 13.07 -13.33 -20.12
N ASP A 261 12.77 -14.42 -20.84
CA ASP A 261 12.61 -14.38 -22.29
C ASP A 261 11.39 -13.53 -22.69
N LYS A 262 10.25 -13.68 -22.01
CA LYS A 262 9.05 -12.84 -22.24
C LYS A 262 9.32 -11.37 -22.00
N LEU A 263 10.05 -11.04 -20.93
CA LEU A 263 10.41 -9.66 -20.63
C LEU A 263 11.37 -9.09 -21.68
N ALA A 264 12.31 -9.88 -22.20
CA ALA A 264 13.20 -9.50 -23.29
C ALA A 264 12.44 -9.30 -24.62
N LEU A 265 11.46 -10.17 -24.92
CA LEU A 265 10.57 -10.02 -26.09
C LEU A 265 9.77 -8.71 -26.00
N LEU A 266 9.23 -8.41 -24.83
CA LEU A 266 8.54 -7.14 -24.58
C LEU A 266 9.47 -5.94 -24.78
N ALA A 267 10.71 -6.01 -24.29
CA ALA A 267 11.70 -4.95 -24.48
C ALA A 267 12.00 -4.72 -25.97
N SER A 268 12.09 -5.80 -26.76
CA SER A 268 12.30 -5.72 -28.21
C SER A 268 11.12 -5.10 -28.93
N ALA A 269 9.89 -5.46 -28.59
CA ALA A 269 8.67 -4.89 -29.16
C ALA A 269 8.47 -3.41 -28.78
N ALA A 270 8.94 -3.02 -27.59
CA ALA A 270 8.84 -1.66 -27.09
C ALA A 270 9.85 -0.69 -27.72
N LEU A 271 10.89 -1.16 -28.42
CA LEU A 271 11.84 -0.30 -29.15
C LEU A 271 11.11 0.45 -30.29
N PRO A 272 11.41 1.74 -30.55
CA PRO A 272 10.79 2.43 -31.66
C PRO A 272 11.37 1.81 -32.93
N THR A 273 10.52 1.39 -33.87
CA THR A 273 10.95 1.07 -35.22
C THR A 273 11.57 2.35 -35.81
N SER A 274 12.90 2.45 -35.78
CA SER A 274 13.61 3.52 -36.48
C SER A 274 13.41 3.31 -37.97
N GLY A 275 12.48 4.05 -38.56
CA GLY A 275 12.17 3.90 -39.98
C GLY A 275 11.12 4.87 -40.49
N ALA A 276 11.49 6.13 -40.74
CA ALA A 276 10.94 6.95 -41.83
C ALA A 276 11.76 8.25 -42.04
N LYS A 277 12.65 8.18 -43.04
CA LYS A 277 13.13 9.23 -43.95
C LYS A 277 12.97 10.71 -43.53
N THR A 278 14.10 11.35 -43.21
CA THR A 278 14.26 12.80 -43.38
C THR A 278 14.44 13.10 -44.86
N GLU A 279 13.39 13.57 -45.53
CA GLU A 279 13.51 14.23 -46.82
C GLU A 279 14.31 15.53 -46.65
N VAL A 280 15.43 15.59 -47.37
CA VAL A 280 16.26 16.79 -47.51
C VAL A 280 15.52 17.76 -48.43
N VAL A 281 14.98 18.84 -47.89
CA VAL A 281 14.56 19.99 -48.69
C VAL A 281 15.79 20.83 -49.01
N ARG A 282 16.28 20.71 -50.24
CA ARG A 282 17.15 21.71 -50.88
C ARG A 282 16.30 22.95 -51.17
N GLN A 283 16.72 24.11 -50.70
CA GLN A 283 16.24 25.40 -51.22
C GLN A 283 17.23 25.95 -52.24
N ALA A 284 16.66 26.36 -53.37
CA ALA A 284 17.28 27.16 -54.42
C ALA A 284 17.18 28.65 -54.06
#